data_AF-A0A350IGZ5-F1
#
_entry.id   AF-A0A350IGZ5-F1
#
_cell.length_a   1.000
_cell.length_b   1.000
_cell.length_c   1.000
_cell.angle_alpha   90.00
_cell.angle_beta   90.00
_cell.angle_gamma   90.00
#
_symmetry.space_group_name_H-M   'P 1'
#
loop_
_entity.id
_entity.type
_entity.pdbx_description
1 polymer ?
#
loop_
_entity_poly.entity_id
_entity_poly.type
_entity_poly.pdbx_seq_one_letter_code
_entity_poly.pdbx_strand_id
1 'polypeptide(L)'
;MIKFRFIAIIACAVAAASCCGNAEPDYIENPVDYVSTLVGSESTLQLSTGNTYPAVAVPWGMNFWTPQTGKMGDGWTYTYSA
;
A
#
# COMPACT_ATOMS: atom_id res chain seq x y z
N MET A 1 -32.25 -30.92 -34.71
CA MET A 1 -30.91 -31.19 -34.12
C MET A 1 -29.92 -30.04 -34.31
N ILE A 2 -29.91 -29.30 -35.42
CA ILE A 2 -28.95 -28.19 -35.66
C ILE A 2 -29.19 -26.98 -34.73
N LYS A 3 -30.45 -26.59 -34.48
CA LYS A 3 -30.79 -25.43 -33.62
C LYS A 3 -30.31 -25.55 -32.15
N PHE A 4 -30.33 -26.76 -31.58
CA PHE A 4 -29.88 -27.00 -30.19
C PHE A 4 -28.36 -26.89 -30.03
N ARG A 5 -27.60 -27.24 -31.08
CA ARG A 5 -26.13 -27.12 -31.10
C ARG A 5 -25.70 -25.66 -31.16
N PHE A 6 -26.42 -24.82 -31.90
CA PHE A 6 -26.16 -23.37 -31.94
C PHE A 6 -26.43 -22.70 -30.57
N ILE A 7 -27.50 -23.05 -29.88
CA ILE A 7 -27.81 -22.51 -28.54
C ILE A 7 -26.73 -22.92 -27.53
N ALA A 8 -26.28 -24.17 -27.56
CA ALA A 8 -25.20 -24.65 -26.68
C ALA A 8 -23.87 -23.92 -26.93
N ILE A 9 -23.54 -23.63 -28.20
CA ILE A 9 -22.31 -22.89 -28.55
C ILE A 9 -22.40 -21.43 -28.08
N ILE A 10 -23.55 -20.77 -28.25
CA ILE A 10 -23.74 -19.39 -27.78
C ILE A 10 -23.68 -19.32 -26.24
N ALA A 11 -24.32 -20.25 -25.54
CA ALA A 11 -24.27 -20.31 -24.08
C ALA A 11 -22.84 -20.52 -23.55
N CYS A 12 -22.04 -21.35 -24.22
CA CYS A 12 -20.64 -21.58 -23.87
C CYS A 12 -19.77 -20.34 -24.14
N ALA A 13 -20.02 -19.61 -25.24
CA ALA A 13 -19.29 -18.38 -25.57
C ALA A 13 -19.59 -17.23 -24.59
N VAL A 14 -20.83 -17.08 -24.14
CA VAL A 14 -21.21 -16.07 -23.13
C VAL A 14 -20.60 -16.40 -21.76
N ALA A 15 -20.59 -17.69 -21.37
CA ALA A 15 -19.93 -18.12 -20.14
C ALA A 15 -18.42 -17.84 -20.17
N ALA A 16 -17.75 -18.12 -21.29
CA ALA A 16 -16.32 -17.84 -21.45
C ALA A 16 -15.98 -16.35 -21.38
N ALA A 17 -16.83 -15.47 -21.93
CA ALA A 17 -16.62 -14.02 -21.86
C ALA A 17 -16.79 -13.46 -20.44
N SER A 18 -17.68 -14.04 -19.63
CA SER A 18 -17.87 -13.64 -18.23
C SER A 18 -16.72 -14.04 -17.30
N CYS A 19 -15.87 -14.99 -17.71
CA CYS A 19 -14.67 -15.37 -16.94
C CYS A 19 -13.50 -14.41 -17.15
N CYS A 20 -13.56 -13.56 -18.18
CA CYS A 20 -12.52 -12.59 -18.52
C CYS A 20 -13.04 -11.17 -18.22
N GLY A 21 -13.27 -10.88 -16.93
CA GLY A 21 -13.45 -9.49 -16.49
C GLY A 21 -12.18 -8.71 -16.77
N ASN A 22 -12.31 -7.49 -17.33
CA ASN A 22 -11.18 -6.58 -17.44
C ASN A 22 -10.75 -6.20 -16.01
N ALA A 23 -9.62 -6.73 -15.55
CA ALA A 23 -8.95 -6.17 -14.39
C ALA A 23 -8.39 -4.82 -14.81
N GLU A 24 -9.16 -3.75 -14.59
CA GLU A 24 -8.61 -2.41 -14.65
C GLU A 24 -7.52 -2.32 -13.59
N PRO A 25 -6.29 -1.88 -13.95
CA PRO A 25 -5.26 -1.63 -12.96
C PRO A 25 -5.77 -0.58 -11.96
N ASP A 26 -5.80 -0.94 -10.68
CA ASP A 26 -6.12 -0.03 -9.60
C ASP A 26 -4.94 0.93 -9.40
N TYR A 27 -5.02 2.09 -10.04
CA TYR A 27 -4.05 3.16 -9.86
C TYR A 27 -4.51 4.06 -8.73
N ILE A 28 -3.63 4.28 -7.76
CA ILE A 28 -3.87 5.30 -6.74
C ILE A 28 -3.84 6.68 -7.40
N GLU A 29 -4.91 7.45 -7.20
CA GLU A 29 -5.11 8.76 -7.83
C GLU A 29 -4.08 9.81 -7.41
N ASN A 30 -3.72 9.87 -6.13
CA ASN A 30 -2.77 10.87 -5.62
C ASN A 30 -1.41 10.22 -5.29
N PRO A 31 -0.28 10.74 -5.81
CA PRO A 31 1.04 10.17 -5.51
C PRO A 31 1.40 10.08 -4.02
N VAL A 32 0.81 10.95 -3.19
CA VAL A 32 1.03 10.94 -1.74
C VAL A 32 0.48 9.70 -1.05
N ASP A 33 -0.56 9.07 -1.62
CA ASP A 33 -1.19 7.88 -1.06
C ASP A 33 -0.32 6.61 -1.22
N TYR A 34 0.74 6.67 -2.04
CA TYR A 34 1.79 5.64 -2.05
C TYR A 34 2.77 5.75 -0.88
N VAL A 35 2.81 6.88 -0.17
CA VAL A 35 3.83 7.16 0.83
C VAL A 35 3.43 6.58 2.18
N SER A 36 4.25 5.67 2.70
CA SER A 36 4.21 5.28 4.11
C SER A 36 5.34 5.95 4.87
N THR A 37 5.01 6.79 5.85
CA THR A 37 6.00 7.46 6.72
C THR A 37 6.67 6.50 7.71
N LEU A 38 6.19 5.25 7.81
CA LEU A 38 6.72 4.22 8.68
C LEU A 38 7.90 3.45 8.07
N VAL A 39 8.14 3.61 6.76
CA VAL A 39 9.27 2.95 6.07
C VAL A 39 10.60 3.36 6.72
N GLY A 40 11.34 2.37 7.21
CA GLY A 40 12.63 2.55 7.90
C GLY A 40 12.54 2.77 9.42
N SER A 41 11.32 2.76 10.00
CA SER A 41 11.12 2.92 11.46
C SER A 41 11.24 1.61 12.25
N GLU A 42 11.24 0.46 11.55
CA GLU A 42 11.59 -0.84 12.13
C GLU A 42 13.12 -1.02 12.14
N SER A 43 13.76 -0.20 12.95
CA SER A 43 15.21 -0.13 13.12
C SER A 43 15.60 -0.48 14.55
N THR A 44 16.81 -0.98 14.73
CA THR A 44 17.43 -1.19 16.06
C THR A 44 18.76 -0.45 16.14
N LEU A 45 19.32 -0.37 17.34
CA LEU A 45 20.68 0.14 17.52
C LEU A 45 21.72 -0.70 16.75
N GLN A 46 21.53 -2.02 16.70
CA GLN A 46 22.50 -2.96 16.12
C GLN A 46 22.41 -3.04 14.59
N LEU A 47 21.21 -2.86 14.04
CA LEU A 47 20.97 -2.91 12.59
C LEU A 47 19.90 -1.89 12.20
N SER A 48 20.26 -1.01 11.26
CA SER A 48 19.37 -0.01 10.69
C SER A 48 18.72 -0.52 9.41
N THR A 49 17.42 -0.31 9.29
CA THR A 49 16.66 -0.43 8.03
C THR A 49 16.27 0.95 7.47
N GLY A 50 16.75 2.03 8.09
CA GLY A 50 16.51 3.41 7.70
C GLY A 50 16.80 4.41 8.82
N ASN A 51 16.48 4.05 10.08
CA ASN A 51 16.53 4.95 11.23
C ASN A 51 15.67 6.21 11.02
N THR A 52 14.46 6.01 10.53
CA THR A 52 13.49 7.09 10.30
C THR A 52 12.46 7.13 11.43
N TYR A 53 11.75 8.26 11.54
CA TYR A 53 10.56 8.43 12.36
C TYR A 53 9.41 8.92 11.47
N PRO A 54 8.14 8.58 11.78
CA PRO A 54 7.00 8.95 10.96
C PRO A 54 6.69 10.45 11.07
N ALA A 55 7.38 11.25 10.26
CA ALA A 55 7.23 12.70 10.23
C ALA A 55 5.92 13.13 9.55
N VAL A 56 5.05 13.80 10.31
CA VAL A 56 3.90 14.56 9.81
C VAL A 56 4.36 15.99 9.60
N ALA A 57 4.49 16.39 8.33
CA ALA A 57 5.05 17.66 7.95
C ALA A 57 4.63 18.10 6.54
N VAL A 58 4.86 19.37 6.25
CA VAL A 58 4.96 19.87 4.86
C VAL A 58 6.42 19.79 4.39
N PRO A 59 6.68 19.76 3.07
CA PRO A 59 8.03 19.83 2.55
C PRO A 59 8.80 21.02 3.14
N TRP A 60 9.95 20.75 3.76
CA TRP A 60 10.82 21.74 4.41
C TRP A 60 10.17 22.56 5.53
N GLY A 61 9.13 22.02 6.18
CA GLY A 61 8.55 22.64 7.36
C GLY A 61 9.59 22.89 8.46
N MET A 62 9.56 24.06 9.07
CA MET A 62 10.46 24.39 10.18
C MET A 62 10.24 23.49 11.41
N ASN A 63 9.00 23.00 11.60
CA ASN A 63 8.61 22.13 12.70
C ASN A 63 7.92 20.88 12.16
N PHE A 64 8.36 19.71 12.61
CA PHE A 64 7.76 18.41 12.30
C PHE A 64 7.07 17.83 13.54
N TRP A 65 6.10 16.94 13.31
CA TRP A 65 5.40 16.23 14.35
C TRP A 65 5.58 14.72 14.17
N THR A 66 5.72 13.98 15.26
CA THR A 66 5.79 12.52 15.25
C THR A 66 5.14 11.96 16.52
N PRO A 67 4.47 10.81 16.48
CA PRO A 67 4.22 10.03 17.69
C PRO A 67 5.56 9.67 18.35
N GLN A 68 5.57 9.62 19.68
CA GLN A 68 6.75 9.26 20.47
C GLN A 68 6.46 7.98 21.25
N THR A 69 7.28 6.95 21.05
CA THR A 69 7.26 5.71 21.82
C THR A 69 8.49 5.60 22.73
N GLY A 70 9.60 6.24 22.34
CA GLY A 70 10.82 6.33 23.14
C GLY A 70 10.69 7.26 24.36
N LYS A 71 11.60 7.12 25.31
CA LYS A 71 11.68 8.03 26.47
C LYS A 71 12.14 9.42 26.03
N MET A 72 11.72 10.46 26.76
CA MET A 72 12.20 11.82 26.51
C MET A 72 13.74 11.89 26.58
N GLY A 73 14.36 12.42 25.52
CA GLY A 73 15.82 12.49 25.38
C GLY A 73 16.46 11.29 24.69
N ASP A 74 15.68 10.27 24.35
CA ASP A 74 16.14 9.15 23.53
C ASP A 74 16.13 9.53 22.03
N GLY A 75 17.22 9.24 21.33
CA GLY A 75 17.34 9.44 19.88
C GLY A 75 16.40 8.52 19.09
N TRP A 76 16.02 7.36 19.65
CA TRP A 76 14.97 6.50 19.13
C TRP A 76 13.60 7.00 19.59
N THR A 77 13.24 8.21 19.14
CA THR A 77 11.96 8.86 19.49
C THR A 77 10.76 7.99 19.12
N TYR A 78 10.82 7.27 17.99
CA TYR A 78 9.82 6.29 17.56
C TYR A 78 10.50 5.00 17.07
N THR A 79 9.94 3.85 17.45
CA THR A 79 10.33 2.52 16.96
C THR A 79 9.07 1.72 16.66
N TYR A 80 9.02 1.05 15.51
CA TYR A 80 7.83 0.30 15.05
C TYR A 80 7.40 -0.84 15.99
N SER A 81 8.36 -1.50 16.65
CA SER A 81 8.15 -2.65 17.52
C SER A 81 8.06 -2.31 19.02
N ALA A 82 7.90 -1.02 19.36
CA ALA A 82 7.84 -0.53 20.74
C ALA A 82 6.60 -1.01 21.51
#